data_AF-N1MRC3-F1
#
_entry.id   AF-N1MRC3-F1
#
_cell.length_a   1.000
_cell.length_b   1.000
_cell.length_c   1.000
_cell.angle_alpha   90.00
_cell.angle_beta   90.00
_cell.angle_gamma   90.00
#
_symmetry.space_group_name_H-M   'P 1'
#
loop_
_entity.id
_entity.type
_entity.pdbx_description
1 polymer ?
#
loop_
_entity_poly.entity_id
_entity_poly.type
_entity_poly.pdbx_seq_one_letter_code
_entity_poly.pdbx_strand_id
1 'polypeptide(L)'
;MDVIPAGPMRRRWSAEAKARIIASSFEPGANIAQIARTHGLLPQQLYAWRHDSIPGKRLTSKKLGFVPAVIEDAGGTGSADGGGDEIVIRTTALAIHVPSGASEDHIARVLSAVSRTG
;
A
#
# COMPACT_ATOMS: atom_id res chain seq x y z
N MET A 1 -6.32 -16.78 35.49
CA MET A 1 -5.83 -15.69 34.62
C MET A 1 -5.02 -16.39 33.54
N ASP A 2 -5.60 -16.62 32.37
CA ASP A 2 -4.89 -17.31 31.28
C ASP A 2 -4.01 -16.32 30.53
N VAL A 3 -2.71 -16.57 30.61
CA VAL A 3 -1.68 -15.82 29.87
C VAL A 3 -1.64 -16.40 28.46
N ILE A 4 -2.01 -15.59 27.46
CA ILE A 4 -1.79 -15.94 26.05
C ILE A 4 -0.27 -16.08 25.86
N PRO A 5 0.25 -17.25 25.45
CA PRO A 5 1.68 -17.43 25.25
C PRO A 5 2.18 -16.42 24.22
N ALA A 6 3.32 -15.78 24.52
CA ALA A 6 3.94 -14.84 23.61
C ALA A 6 4.16 -15.52 22.26
N GLY A 7 3.40 -15.08 21.25
CA GLY A 7 3.52 -15.58 19.88
C GLY A 7 4.95 -15.42 19.34
N PRO A 8 5.29 -16.07 18.22
CA PRO A 8 6.64 -16.06 17.66
C PRO A 8 7.19 -14.63 17.54
N MET A 9 8.41 -14.43 18.05
CA MET A 9 9.14 -13.17 18.04
C MET A 9 9.01 -12.51 16.66
N ARG A 10 8.39 -11.33 16.59
CA ARG A 10 8.23 -10.59 15.32
C ARG A 10 9.60 -10.47 14.66
N ARG A 11 9.74 -11.03 13.44
CA ARG A 11 11.00 -11.00 12.69
C ARG A 11 11.45 -9.54 12.53
N ARG A 12 12.60 -9.21 13.11
CA ARG A 12 13.25 -7.90 12.98
C ARG A 12 14.04 -7.88 11.67
N TRP A 13 13.79 -6.85 10.87
CA TRP A 13 14.48 -6.64 9.61
C TRP A 13 15.59 -5.62 9.80
N SER A 14 16.83 -5.96 9.43
CA SER A 14 17.89 -4.96 9.33
C SER A 14 17.58 -3.97 8.21
N ALA A 15 18.08 -2.73 8.32
CA ALA A 15 17.91 -1.72 7.29
C ALA A 15 18.42 -2.19 5.92
N GLU A 16 19.56 -2.89 5.92
CA GLU A 16 20.16 -3.49 4.73
C GLU A 16 19.29 -4.60 4.11
N ALA A 17 18.75 -5.51 4.93
CA ALA A 17 17.86 -6.56 4.44
C ALA A 17 16.58 -5.95 3.84
N LYS A 18 16.00 -4.96 4.50
CA LYS A 18 14.86 -4.20 3.98
C LYS A 18 15.20 -3.53 2.64
N ALA A 19 16.36 -2.87 2.54
CA ALA A 19 16.79 -2.20 1.30
C ALA A 19 16.95 -3.18 0.13
N ARG A 20 17.55 -4.36 0.34
CA ARG A 20 17.69 -5.38 -0.70
C ARG A 20 16.35 -5.91 -1.22
N ILE A 21 15.40 -6.16 -0.32
CA ILE A 21 14.06 -6.65 -0.69
C ILE A 21 13.30 -5.56 -1.45
N ILE A 22 13.39 -4.31 -1.00
CA ILE A 22 12.80 -3.16 -1.71
C ILE A 22 13.41 -3.02 -3.11
N ALA A 23 14.74 -3.07 -3.25
CA ALA A 23 15.40 -2.98 -4.55
C ALA A 23 14.93 -4.08 -5.52
N SER A 24 14.86 -5.33 -5.04
CA SER A 24 14.36 -6.47 -5.83
C SER A 24 12.93 -6.26 -6.35
N SER A 25 12.11 -5.52 -5.61
CA SER A 25 10.73 -5.21 -6.00
C SER A 25 10.58 -4.09 -7.03
N PHE A 26 11.67 -3.41 -7.40
CA PHE A 26 11.68 -2.39 -8.45
C PHE A 26 12.21 -2.90 -9.79
N GLU A 27 12.69 -4.14 -9.85
CA GLU A 27 13.11 -4.77 -11.10
C GLU A 27 11.94 -4.89 -12.09
N PRO A 28 12.16 -4.71 -13.41
CA PRO A 28 11.14 -4.93 -14.42
C PRO A 28 10.56 -6.35 -14.34
N GLY A 29 9.24 -6.47 -14.31
CA GLY A 29 8.54 -7.77 -14.18
C GLY A 29 8.54 -8.36 -12.77
N ALA A 30 9.02 -7.64 -11.75
CA ALA A 30 9.02 -8.12 -10.37
C ALA A 30 7.59 -8.38 -9.84
N ASN A 31 7.35 -9.61 -9.37
CA ASN A 31 6.11 -9.94 -8.67
C ASN A 31 6.26 -9.71 -7.16
N ILE A 32 5.66 -8.62 -6.67
CA ILE A 32 5.73 -8.19 -5.27
C ILE A 32 5.22 -9.28 -4.32
N ALA A 33 4.12 -9.95 -4.66
CA ALA A 33 3.52 -10.98 -3.80
C ALA A 33 4.43 -12.21 -3.69
N GLN A 34 5.06 -12.61 -4.79
CA GLN A 34 6.04 -13.68 -4.80
C GLN A 34 7.28 -13.30 -3.98
N ILE A 35 7.86 -12.12 -4.19
CA ILE A 35 9.01 -11.62 -3.43
C ILE A 35 8.71 -11.58 -1.93
N ALA A 36 7.54 -11.05 -1.56
CA ALA A 36 7.11 -11.00 -0.17
C ALA A 36 7.03 -12.41 0.45
N ARG A 37 6.39 -13.37 -0.24
CA ARG A 37 6.31 -14.77 0.23
C ARG A 37 7.68 -15.41 0.41
N THR A 38 8.59 -15.25 -0.56
CA THR A 38 9.97 -15.79 -0.48
C THR A 38 10.71 -15.29 0.76
N HIS A 39 10.46 -14.05 1.17
CA HIS A 39 11.09 -13.46 2.34
C HIS A 39 10.25 -13.59 3.63
N GLY A 40 9.07 -14.21 3.58
CA GLY A 40 8.17 -14.33 4.73
C GLY A 40 7.55 -12.99 5.17
N LEU A 41 7.33 -12.09 4.21
CA LEU A 41 6.58 -10.84 4.39
C LEU A 41 5.16 -10.98 3.86
N LEU A 42 4.27 -10.18 4.43
CA LEU A 42 2.99 -9.87 3.81
C LEU A 42 3.23 -8.91 2.62
N PRO A 43 2.55 -9.10 1.46
CA PRO A 43 2.68 -8.19 0.32
C PRO A 43 2.41 -6.72 0.67
N GLN A 44 1.43 -6.46 1.56
CA GLN A 44 1.14 -5.10 2.04
C GLN A 44 2.31 -4.43 2.76
N GLN A 45 3.08 -5.20 3.54
CA GLN A 45 4.27 -4.68 4.23
C GLN A 45 5.34 -4.24 3.22
N LEU A 46 5.54 -5.02 2.15
CA LEU A 46 6.48 -4.66 1.08
C LEU A 46 5.98 -3.44 0.30
N TYR A 47 4.67 -3.32 0.05
CA TYR A 47 4.09 -2.13 -0.59
C TYR A 47 4.33 -0.85 0.22
N ALA A 48 4.05 -0.89 1.54
CA ALA A 48 4.31 0.22 2.44
C ALA A 48 5.80 0.62 2.44
N TRP A 49 6.69 -0.37 2.46
CA TRP A 49 8.13 -0.13 2.40
C TRP A 49 8.59 0.50 1.09
N ARG A 50 8.04 0.09 -0.06
CA ARG A 50 8.31 0.73 -1.36
C ARG A 50 7.84 2.17 -1.34
N HIS A 51 6.62 2.42 -0.86
CA HIS A 51 6.07 3.76 -0.74
C HIS A 51 7.00 4.68 0.08
N ASP A 52 7.44 4.22 1.25
CA ASP A 52 8.30 4.99 2.15
C ASP A 52 9.75 5.13 1.64
N SER A 53 10.19 4.24 0.74
CA SER A 53 11.54 4.32 0.16
C SER A 53 11.68 5.39 -0.92
N ILE A 54 10.57 5.89 -1.46
CA ILE A 54 10.59 6.94 -2.49
C ILE A 54 10.91 8.30 -1.81
N PRO A 55 11.94 9.03 -2.26
CA PRO A 55 12.27 10.34 -1.72
C PRO A 55 11.06 11.29 -1.72
N GLY A 56 10.84 12.01 -0.61
CA GLY A 56 9.70 12.93 -0.46
C GLY A 56 8.34 12.27 -0.17
N LYS A 57 8.24 10.92 -0.20
CA LYS A 57 7.01 10.17 0.15
C LYS A 57 7.00 9.68 1.60
N ARG A 58 8.13 9.73 2.31
CA ARG A 58 8.09 9.64 3.78
C ARG A 58 7.23 10.79 4.26
N LEU A 59 6.05 10.45 4.77
CA LEU A 59 5.37 11.32 5.71
C LEU A 59 6.39 11.54 6.81
N THR A 60 7.04 12.71 6.81
CA THR A 60 7.69 13.19 8.02
C THR A 60 6.61 13.05 9.07
N SER A 61 6.96 12.49 10.22
CA SER A 61 6.06 12.35 11.35
C SER A 61 5.72 13.74 11.88
N LYS A 62 5.02 14.54 11.07
CA LYS A 62 4.23 15.67 11.48
C LYS A 62 3.28 15.06 12.50
N LYS A 63 3.44 15.48 13.74
CA LYS A 63 2.72 14.91 14.88
C LYS A 63 1.23 14.94 14.56
N LEU A 64 0.68 13.80 14.13
CA LEU A 64 -0.75 13.62 13.96
C LEU A 64 -1.31 13.53 15.38
N GLY A 65 -2.09 14.53 15.78
CA GLY A 65 -2.81 14.50 17.04
C GLY A 65 -4.03 13.61 16.90
N PHE A 66 -4.29 12.77 17.91
CA PHE A 66 -5.58 12.12 18.01
C PHE A 66 -6.63 13.17 18.41
N VAL A 67 -7.66 13.34 17.59
CA VAL A 67 -8.84 14.14 17.93
C VAL A 67 -9.90 13.19 18.45
N PRO A 68 -10.52 13.45 19.61
CA PRO A 68 -11.63 12.63 20.12
C PRO A 68 -12.79 12.63 19.12
N ALA A 69 -13.21 11.46 18.66
CA ALA A 69 -14.44 11.31 17.89
C ALA A 69 -15.62 11.24 18.86
N VAL A 70 -16.49 12.26 18.85
CA VAL A 70 -17.77 12.22 19.54
C VAL A 70 -18.75 11.53 18.60
N ILE A 71 -19.14 10.30 18.95
CA ILE A 71 -20.17 9.57 18.22
C ILE A 71 -21.52 10.05 18.77
N GLU A 72 -22.23 10.85 18.00
CA GLU A 72 -23.68 10.95 18.17
C GLU A 72 -24.29 9.70 17.52
N ASP A 73 -25.05 8.93 18.31
CA ASP A 73 -25.69 7.70 17.86
C ASP A 73 -26.79 8.03 16.84
N ALA A 74 -26.38 8.16 15.59
CA ALA A 74 -27.26 8.08 14.43
C ALA A 74 -26.89 6.81 13.69
N GLY A 75 -27.69 5.77 13.91
CA GLY A 75 -27.53 4.45 13.33
C GLY A 75 -27.20 4.51 11.83
N GLY A 76 -25.94 4.26 11.51
CA GLY A 76 -25.42 4.19 10.15
C GLY A 76 -24.44 3.03 10.09
N THR A 77 -24.89 1.92 9.52
CA THR A 77 -24.06 0.75 9.22
C THR A 77 -22.99 1.16 8.21
N GLY A 78 -21.83 1.58 8.73
CA GLY A 78 -20.61 1.76 7.94
C GLY A 78 -20.14 0.40 7.45
N SER A 79 -20.56 0.05 6.23
CA SER A 79 -19.91 -1.03 5.49
C SER A 79 -18.50 -0.55 5.17
N ALA A 80 -17.51 -1.17 5.81
CA ALA A 80 -16.13 -1.09 5.41
C ALA A 80 -16.04 -1.79 4.05
N ASP A 81 -16.23 -1.03 2.96
CA ASP A 81 -16.10 -1.59 1.62
C ASP A 81 -14.64 -1.98 1.36
N GLY A 82 -14.49 -3.15 0.78
CA GLY A 82 -13.31 -3.99 0.88
C GLY A 82 -12.06 -3.35 0.28
N GLY A 83 -10.94 -3.51 0.99
CA GLY A 83 -9.59 -3.35 0.44
C GLY A 83 -9.26 -4.43 -0.60
N GLY A 84 -10.00 -4.43 -1.71
CA GLY A 84 -9.87 -5.36 -2.83
C GLY A 84 -9.40 -4.65 -4.09
N ASP A 85 -8.17 -4.97 -4.50
CA ASP A 85 -7.61 -4.80 -5.83
C ASP A 85 -7.67 -3.38 -6.44
N GLU A 86 -7.27 -2.37 -5.66
CA GLU A 86 -7.03 -1.04 -6.20
C GLU A 86 -5.66 -0.99 -6.91
N ILE A 87 -5.66 -0.78 -8.23
CA ILE A 87 -4.42 -0.59 -9.01
C ILE A 87 -4.10 0.90 -9.04
N VAL A 88 -2.93 1.27 -8.51
CA VAL A 88 -2.44 2.66 -8.50
C VAL A 88 -1.22 2.81 -9.42
N ILE A 89 -1.39 3.51 -10.54
CA ILE A 89 -0.31 3.82 -11.48
C ILE A 89 0.20 5.24 -11.17
N ARG A 90 1.48 5.36 -10.79
CA ARG A 90 2.11 6.66 -10.51
C ARG A 90 3.12 7.03 -11.60
N THR A 91 2.97 8.23 -12.13
CA THR A 91 3.93 8.91 -13.01
C THR A 91 4.52 10.11 -12.27
N THR A 92 5.48 10.79 -12.87
CA THR A 92 6.10 12.01 -12.30
C THR A 92 5.11 13.17 -12.15
N ALA A 93 4.07 13.23 -12.98
CA ALA A 93 3.09 14.32 -13.00
C ALA A 93 1.72 13.95 -12.39
N LEU A 94 1.39 12.66 -12.27
CA LEU A 94 0.02 12.18 -12.03
C LEU A 94 -0.01 10.80 -11.34
N ALA A 95 -1.01 10.59 -10.50
CA ALA A 95 -1.40 9.27 -9.99
C ALA A 95 -2.79 8.87 -10.52
N ILE A 96 -2.90 7.68 -11.09
CA ILE A 96 -4.14 7.09 -11.61
C ILE A 96 -4.58 5.99 -10.65
N HIS A 97 -5.81 6.09 -10.16
CA HIS A 97 -6.44 5.11 -9.27
C HIS A 97 -7.50 4.33 -10.05
N VAL A 98 -7.38 3.00 -10.05
CA VAL A 98 -8.29 2.09 -10.74
C VAL A 98 -8.96 1.21 -9.68
N PRO A 99 -10.25 1.42 -9.37
CA PRO A 99 -10.99 0.55 -8.47
C PRO A 99 -11.25 -0.82 -9.14
N SER A 100 -11.43 -1.87 -8.34
CA SER A 100 -11.62 -3.26 -8.80
C SER A 100 -12.84 -3.50 -9.70
N GLY A 101 -13.77 -2.53 -9.81
CA GLY A 101 -14.92 -2.56 -10.72
C GLY A 101 -14.78 -1.69 -11.98
N ALA A 102 -13.60 -1.12 -12.24
CA ALA A 102 -13.38 -0.28 -13.42
C ALA A 102 -13.42 -1.12 -14.71
N SER A 103 -14.21 -0.68 -15.70
CA SER A 103 -14.27 -1.36 -16.99
C SER A 103 -12.99 -1.14 -17.79
N GLU A 104 -12.57 -2.17 -18.53
CA GLU A 104 -11.39 -2.15 -19.39
C GLU A 104 -11.45 -0.99 -20.40
N ASP A 105 -12.60 -0.78 -21.04
CA ASP A 105 -12.81 0.32 -21.99
C ASP A 105 -12.58 1.71 -21.36
N HIS A 106 -12.99 1.88 -20.11
CA HIS A 106 -12.81 3.14 -19.38
C HIS A 106 -11.33 3.35 -19.04
N ILE A 107 -10.65 2.29 -18.60
CA ILE A 107 -9.20 2.33 -18.31
C ILE A 107 -8.42 2.66 -19.58
N ALA A 108 -8.68 1.99 -20.69
CA ALA A 108 -8.01 2.24 -21.97
C ALA A 108 -8.23 3.68 -22.47
N ARG A 109 -9.43 4.22 -22.30
CA ARG A 109 -9.74 5.61 -22.66
C ARG A 109 -8.97 6.62 -21.81
N VAL A 110 -8.89 6.41 -20.49
CA VAL A 110 -8.14 7.29 -19.59
C VAL A 110 -6.64 7.24 -19.91
N LEU A 111 -6.07 6.03 -20.09
CA LEU A 111 -4.66 5.87 -20.41
C LEU A 111 -4.26 6.54 -21.73
N SER A 112 -5.09 6.41 -22.78
CA SER A 112 -4.87 7.05 -24.08
C SER A 112 -5.07 8.58 -24.10
N ALA A 113 -5.82 9.12 -23.14
CA ALA A 113 -5.93 10.56 -22.94
C ALA A 113 -4.66 11.11 -22.25
N VAL A 114 -4.21 10.43 -21.20
CA VAL A 114 -2.99 10.79 -20.45
C VAL A 114 -1.73 10.67 -21.32
N SER A 115 -1.65 9.66 -22.19
CA SER A 115 -0.49 9.49 -23.09
C SER A 115 -0.36 10.58 -24.17
N ARG A 116 -1.43 11.36 -24.42
CA ARG A 116 -1.42 12.50 -25.36
C ARG A 116 -1.04 13.82 -24.68
N THR A 117 -1.02 13.85 -23.35
CA THR A 117 -0.76 15.07 -22.57
C THR A 117 0.72 15.18 -22.12
N GLY A 118 1.58 14.27 -22.60
CA GLY A 118 3.03 14.28 -22.38
C GLY A 118 3.80 14.64 -23.64
#